data_AF-A0A840IVB6-F1
#
_entry.id   AF-A0A840IVB6-F1
#
_cell.length_a   1.000
_cell.length_b   1.000
_cell.length_c   1.000
_cell.angle_alpha   90.00
_cell.angle_beta   90.00
_cell.angle_gamma   90.00
#
_symmetry.space_group_name_H-M   'P 1'
#
loop_
_entity.id
_entity.type
_entity.pdbx_description
1 polymer ?
#
loop_
_entity_poly.entity_id
_entity_poly.type
_entity_poly.pdbx_seq_one_letter_code
_entity_poly.pdbx_strand_id
1 'polypeptide(L)' 'MDGSENADRPGESKSKGSHAAPEGAGVHPLIDLSRDPNPGHPDHAKPDEE' A
#
# COMPACT_ATOMS: atom_id res chain seq x y z
N MET A 1 14.36 -5.42 42.45
CA MET A 1 12.99 -5.95 42.36
C MET A 1 12.18 -4.68 42.14
N ASP A 2 11.68 -4.33 40.95
CA ASP A 2 11.10 -5.08 39.82
C ASP A 2 11.19 -4.11 38.60
N GLY A 3 11.61 -4.47 37.38
CA GLY A 3 11.34 -5.69 36.65
C GLY A 3 10.02 -5.57 35.85
N SER A 4 9.84 -4.55 35.01
CA SER A 4 8.71 -4.48 34.07
C SER A 4 9.14 -3.86 32.75
N GLU A 5 9.86 -4.70 32.02
CA GLU A 5 10.07 -4.70 30.58
C GLU A 5 8.83 -4.16 29.84
N ASN A 6 9.02 -3.13 29.01
CA ASN A 6 8.01 -2.74 28.02
C ASN A 6 7.93 -3.87 27.00
N ALA A 7 7.04 -4.83 27.30
CA ALA A 7 6.77 -5.98 26.47
C ALA A 7 6.41 -5.52 25.05
N ASP A 8 7.19 -6.00 24.08
CA ASP A 8 6.81 -6.22 22.70
C ASP A 8 5.30 -6.42 22.59
N ARG A 9 4.58 -5.43 22.05
CA ARG A 9 3.16 -5.57 21.73
C ARG A 9 3.04 -6.51 20.53
N PRO A 10 2.57 -7.76 20.70
CA PRO A 10 2.48 -8.68 19.59
C PRO A 10 1.18 -8.37 18.85
N GLY A 11 1.26 -7.75 17.68
CA GLY A 11 0.12 -7.63 16.80
C GLY A 11 -0.07 -6.29 16.10
N GLU A 12 1.00 -5.69 15.58
CA GLU A 12 0.82 -4.75 14.47
C GLU A 12 0.62 -5.58 13.19
N SER A 13 -0.59 -6.13 13.02
CA SER A 13 -0.99 -6.76 11.76
C SER A 13 -0.91 -5.67 10.70
N LYS A 14 0.14 -5.70 9.88
CA LYS A 14 0.32 -4.81 8.72
C LYS A 14 -1.01 -4.70 7.99
N SER A 15 -1.69 -3.56 8.12
CA SER A 15 -2.99 -3.36 7.48
C SER A 15 -2.75 -3.44 5.98
N LYS A 16 -3.15 -4.54 5.35
CA LYS A 16 -3.10 -4.67 3.90
C LYS A 16 -4.08 -3.65 3.35
N GLY A 17 -3.56 -2.52 2.87
CA GLY A 17 -4.37 -1.42 2.37
C GLY A 17 -5.34 -1.92 1.32
N SER A 18 -6.64 -1.76 1.58
CA SER A 18 -7.73 -2.15 0.66
C SER A 18 -7.91 -1.09 -0.44
N HIS A 19 -6.81 -0.62 -1.01
CA HIS A 19 -6.78 0.42 -2.04
C HIS A 19 -6.68 -0.15 -3.45
N ALA A 20 -6.41 -1.46 -3.58
CA ALA A 20 -6.46 -2.14 -4.87
C ALA A 20 -7.91 -2.29 -5.33
N ALA A 21 -8.20 -1.85 -6.55
CA ALA A 21 -9.45 -2.15 -7.21
C ALA A 21 -9.54 -3.66 -7.51
N PRO A 22 -10.75 -4.25 -7.55
CA PRO A 22 -10.92 -5.64 -7.98
C PRO A 22 -10.39 -5.89 -9.40
N GLU A 23 -9.94 -7.11 -9.67
CA GLU A 23 -9.52 -7.54 -11.00
C GLU A 23 -10.63 -7.31 -12.02
N GLY A 24 -10.34 -6.56 -13.09
CA GLY A 24 -11.31 -6.18 -14.13
C GLY A 24 -12.16 -4.95 -13.84
N ALA A 25 -11.97 -4.28 -12.70
CA ALA A 25 -12.57 -2.97 -12.47
C ALA A 25 -11.98 -1.94 -13.45
N GLY A 26 -12.85 -1.23 -14.18
CA GLY A 26 -12.42 -0.16 -15.07
C GLY A 26 -11.80 1.02 -14.32
N VAL A 27 -10.99 1.80 -15.03
CA VAL A 27 -10.43 3.06 -14.51
C VAL A 27 -11.57 3.99 -14.13
N HIS A 28 -11.52 4.59 -12.94
CA HIS A 28 -12.54 5.53 -12.49
C HIS A 28 -12.62 6.71 -13.48
N PRO A 29 -13.82 7.16 -13.91
CA PRO A 29 -13.95 8.16 -14.98
C PRO A 29 -13.34 9.53 -14.65
N LEU A 30 -13.14 9.83 -13.36
CA LEU A 30 -12.48 11.04 -12.89
C LEU A 30 -10.94 10.97 -12.94
N ILE A 31 -10.37 9.78 -13.18
CA ILE A 31 -8.92 9.59 -13.29
C ILE A 31 -8.53 9.80 -14.75
N ASP A 32 -7.79 10.88 -15.01
CA ASP A 32 -7.21 11.18 -16.32
C ASP A 32 -5.75 10.71 -16.35
N LEU A 33 -5.57 9.46 -16.81
CA LEU A 33 -4.26 8.82 -16.93
C LEU A 33 -3.37 9.45 -18.02
N SER A 34 -3.92 10.29 -18.90
CA SER A 34 -3.12 10.91 -19.97
C SER A 34 -2.15 11.98 -19.47
N ARG A 35 -2.40 12.51 -18.26
CA ARG A 35 -1.55 13.51 -17.60
C ARG A 35 -0.48 12.90 -16.71
N ASP A 36 -0.63 11.62 -16.34
CA ASP A 36 0.32 10.93 -15.49
C ASP A 36 1.50 10.44 -16.34
N PRO A 37 2.74 10.87 -16.08
CA PRO A 37 3.91 10.35 -16.79
C PRO A 37 4.15 8.85 -16.52
N ASN A 38 3.68 8.32 -15.38
CA ASN A 38 3.85 6.92 -14.97
C ASN A 38 2.48 6.27 -14.68
N PRO A 39 1.60 6.17 -15.67
CA PRO A 39 0.23 5.71 -15.45
C PRO A 39 0.24 4.26 -14.95
N GLY A 40 -0.45 4.01 -13.84
CA GLY A 40 -0.55 2.66 -13.26
C GLY A 40 0.68 2.21 -12.47
N HIS A 41 1.68 3.08 -12.27
CA HIS A 41 2.83 2.80 -11.42
C HIS A 41 2.67 3.53 -10.07
N PRO A 42 2.39 2.83 -8.96
CA PRO A 42 2.27 3.47 -7.65
C PRO A 42 3.61 4.09 -7.22
N ASP A 43 3.58 5.32 -6.70
CA ASP A 43 4.78 6.01 -6.18
C ASP A 43 5.44 5.29 -4.99
N HIS A 44 4.72 4.35 -4.37
CA HIS A 44 5.18 3.53 -3.25
C HIS A 44 5.46 2.07 -3.65
N ALA A 45 5.36 1.73 -4.93
CA ALA A 45 5.82 0.44 -5.40
C ALA A 45 7.32 0.32 -5.10
N LYS A 46 7.75 -0.87 -4.69
CA LYS A 46 9.19 -1.15 -4.70
C LYS A 46 9.67 -1.03 -6.14
N PRO A 47 10.91 -0.56 -6.38
CA PRO A 47 11.49 -0.66 -7.70
C PRO A 47 11.42 -2.13 -8.13
N ASP A 48 11.01 -2.36 -9.37
CA ASP A 48 11.08 -3.70 -9.94
C ASP A 48 12.55 -4.15 -9.92
N GLU A 49 12.79 -5.34 -9.38
CA GLU A 49 14.11 -5.96 -9.40
C GLU A 49 14.38 -6.41 -10.85
N GLU A 50 15.27 -5.70 -11.55
CA GLU A 50 15.88 -6.15 -12.82
C GLU A 50 16.98 -7.18 -12.57
#